data_AF-M1D6Z7-F1
#
_entry.id   AF-M1D6Z7-F1
#
_cell.length_a   1.000
_cell.length_b   1.000
_cell.length_c   1.000
_cell.angle_alpha   90.00
_cell.angle_beta   90.00
_cell.angle_gamma   90.00
#
_symmetry.space_group_name_H-M   'P 1'
#
loop_
_entity.id
_entity.type
_entity.pdbx_description
1 polymer ?
#
loop_
_entity_poly.entity_id
_entity_poly.type
_entity_poly.pdbx_seq_one_letter_code
_entity_poly.pdbx_strand_id
1 'polypeptide(L)'
;MSKSLVCLAVLILFLFASLFYTGTIDYRSSFSLFDSPLSKPNPCFTEESDIEPLKVYMYDLEMKYNVGFLKGSSHYNAPPVTIDTLPKWPKYTGLRKQHSVEYWMLASLLYSIDDENGRTREAVRVFDPESANVFFVPFFSSLSYNTYYRHGNDSEVKYDDQLQAELMDFLQKSEHWKRSAGRDHVIPMHHPNAFRRYREKVNAAIFIVADFGRPPPTVSNLRKDVVAPYAHVVETFEADDISDPYESRTTLLFFRGRTDRKDDGKDRQQMKDMLSGQKDVVFEAAGISGKGVNEVSCLVIKTD
;
A
#
# COMPACT_ATOMS: atom_id res chain seq x y z
N MET A 1 -51.54 24.01 23.03
CA MET A 1 -50.81 22.78 22.63
C MET A 1 -49.73 22.51 23.68
N SER A 2 -49.67 21.32 24.26
CA SER A 2 -48.61 21.00 25.25
C SER A 2 -47.26 20.90 24.55
N LYS A 3 -46.17 21.31 25.23
CA LYS A 3 -44.82 21.30 24.66
C LYS A 3 -44.42 19.91 24.14
N SER A 4 -44.88 18.83 24.78
CA SER A 4 -44.69 17.46 24.29
C SER A 4 -45.37 17.17 22.96
N LEU A 5 -46.55 17.75 22.70
CA LEU A 5 -47.26 17.56 21.43
C LEU A 5 -46.52 18.23 20.26
N VAL A 6 -45.90 19.39 20.52
CA VAL A 6 -45.06 20.10 19.54
C VAL A 6 -43.79 19.30 19.26
N CYS A 7 -43.10 18.80 20.29
CA CYS A 7 -41.91 17.97 20.10
C CYS A 7 -42.21 16.68 19.33
N LEU A 8 -43.33 16.02 19.64
CA LEU A 8 -43.73 14.80 18.93
C LEU A 8 -44.04 15.08 17.45
N ALA A 9 -44.74 16.18 17.16
CA ALA A 9 -45.02 16.59 15.79
C ALA A 9 -43.75 16.91 15.01
N VAL A 10 -42.77 17.60 15.61
CA VAL A 10 -41.47 17.88 14.99
C VAL A 10 -40.68 16.60 14.74
N LEU A 11 -40.71 15.64 15.68
CA LEU A 11 -39.97 14.39 15.56
C LEU A 11 -40.59 13.47 14.48
N ILE A 12 -41.91 13.45 14.37
CA ILE A 12 -42.63 12.75 13.29
C ILE A 12 -42.32 13.39 11.93
N LEU A 13 -42.30 14.73 11.84
CA LEU A 13 -41.89 15.45 10.63
C LEU A 13 -40.45 15.13 10.23
N PHE A 14 -39.54 15.04 11.19
CA PHE A 14 -38.14 14.69 10.95
C PHE A 14 -37.98 13.24 10.48
N LEU A 15 -38.72 12.30 11.07
CA LEU A 15 -38.74 10.90 10.64
C LEU A 15 -39.34 10.74 9.24
N PHE A 16 -40.45 11.41 8.94
CA PHE A 16 -41.03 11.41 7.60
C PHE A 16 -40.08 12.04 6.57
N ALA A 17 -39.45 13.18 6.90
CA ALA A 17 -38.44 13.79 6.04
C ALA A 17 -37.25 12.85 5.79
N SER A 18 -36.80 12.11 6.81
CA SER A 18 -35.72 11.13 6.67
C SER A 18 -36.12 9.95 5.79
N LEU A 19 -37.38 9.47 5.87
CA LEU A 19 -37.90 8.41 5.00
C LEU A 19 -37.95 8.85 3.53
N PHE A 20 -38.33 10.11 3.26
CA PHE A 20 -38.29 10.68 1.91
C PHE A 20 -36.86 10.94 1.41
N TYR A 21 -35.91 11.24 2.31
CA TYR A 21 -34.50 11.43 1.95
C TYR A 21 -33.71 10.12 1.80
N THR A 22 -34.22 9.01 2.37
CA THR A 22 -33.66 7.67 2.16
C THR A 22 -34.14 6.97 0.88
N GLY A 23 -34.98 7.64 0.09
CA GLY A 23 -35.38 7.19 -1.24
C GLY A 23 -34.26 7.39 -2.26
N THR A 24 -33.60 6.28 -2.63
CA THR A 24 -32.62 6.15 -3.72
C THR A 24 -31.49 7.18 -3.69
N ILE A 25 -30.58 7.06 -2.73
CA ILE A 25 -29.19 7.48 -2.97
C ILE A 25 -28.65 6.52 -4.03
N ASP A 26 -28.76 6.91 -5.29
CA ASP A 26 -28.11 6.24 -6.40
C ASP A 26 -26.60 6.49 -6.29
N TYR A 27 -25.85 5.49 -5.83
CA TYR A 27 -24.40 5.57 -5.79
C TYR A 27 -23.77 5.66 -7.20
N ARG A 28 -24.54 5.57 -8.30
CA ARG A 28 -24.03 5.83 -9.65
C ARG A 28 -23.62 7.28 -9.90
N SER A 29 -24.11 8.26 -9.16
CA SER A 29 -23.80 9.67 -9.48
C SER A 29 -22.45 10.16 -8.97
N SER A 30 -21.71 9.36 -8.19
CA SER A 30 -20.31 9.65 -7.83
C SER A 30 -19.32 9.36 -8.96
N PHE A 31 -19.75 8.68 -10.02
CA PHE A 31 -18.93 8.39 -11.20
C PHE A 31 -18.96 9.52 -12.25
N SER A 32 -19.78 10.56 -12.06
CA SER A 32 -19.89 11.67 -13.02
C SER A 32 -18.72 12.67 -12.98
N LEU A 33 -17.82 12.55 -12.00
CA LEU A 33 -16.56 13.30 -11.97
C LEU A 33 -15.42 12.59 -12.73
N PHE A 34 -15.71 11.45 -13.37
CA PHE A 34 -14.76 10.69 -14.17
C PHE A 34 -14.74 11.06 -15.66
N ASP A 35 -15.52 12.06 -16.08
CA ASP A 35 -15.40 12.69 -17.40
C ASP A 35 -14.31 13.76 -17.40
N SER A 36 -13.07 13.35 -17.12
CA SER A 36 -11.96 13.93 -17.90
C SER A 36 -11.99 13.23 -19.25
N PRO A 37 -11.76 13.91 -20.39
CA PRO A 37 -11.66 13.22 -21.66
C PRO A 37 -10.63 12.11 -21.48
N LEU A 38 -11.10 10.86 -21.60
CA LEU A 38 -10.25 9.69 -21.65
C LEU A 38 -9.32 9.96 -22.85
N SER A 39 -8.13 10.52 -22.60
CA SER A 39 -7.02 10.30 -23.51
C SER A 39 -7.01 8.80 -23.65
N LYS A 40 -7.28 8.30 -24.87
CA LYS A 40 -7.35 6.87 -25.16
C LYS A 40 -6.29 6.19 -24.29
N PRO A 41 -6.64 5.27 -23.38
CA PRO A 41 -5.62 4.53 -22.68
C PRO A 41 -4.78 3.91 -23.78
N ASN A 42 -3.53 4.38 -23.92
CA ASN A 42 -2.58 3.65 -24.70
C ASN A 42 -2.58 2.26 -24.06
N PRO A 43 -2.91 1.19 -24.81
CA PRO A 43 -2.81 -0.14 -24.24
C PRO A 43 -1.43 -0.26 -23.62
N CYS A 44 -1.39 -0.53 -22.30
CA CYS A 44 -0.18 -1.10 -21.74
C CYS A 44 0.07 -2.36 -22.56
N PHE A 45 1.30 -2.49 -23.05
CA PHE A 45 1.80 -3.60 -23.86
C PHE A 45 1.42 -3.51 -25.35
N THR A 46 2.34 -2.92 -26.10
CA THR A 46 2.65 -3.36 -27.47
C THR A 46 4.17 -3.40 -27.60
N GLU A 47 4.69 -4.59 -27.90
CA GLU A 47 5.97 -4.90 -28.58
C GLU A 47 7.24 -4.14 -28.12
N GLU A 48 8.16 -4.84 -27.43
CA GLU A 48 9.64 -4.67 -27.41
C GLU A 48 10.25 -3.26 -27.60
N SER A 49 9.55 -2.19 -27.22
CA SER A 49 10.14 -0.86 -27.13
C SER A 49 10.98 -0.82 -25.87
N ASP A 50 12.24 -0.38 -25.97
CA ASP A 50 13.12 -0.08 -24.84
C ASP A 50 12.33 0.67 -23.75
N ILE A 51 11.81 -0.06 -22.75
CA ILE A 51 11.08 0.55 -21.65
C ILE A 51 12.12 1.29 -20.83
N GLU A 52 12.14 2.61 -20.96
CA GLU A 52 13.04 3.44 -20.17
C GLU A 52 12.74 3.19 -18.67
N PRO A 53 13.75 2.88 -17.86
CA PRO A 53 13.55 2.61 -16.44
C PRO A 53 12.92 3.82 -15.74
N LEU A 54 12.07 3.56 -14.74
CA LEU A 54 11.56 4.62 -13.87
C LEU A 54 12.73 5.31 -13.15
N LYS A 55 12.92 6.61 -13.41
CA LYS A 55 13.97 7.41 -12.76
C LYS A 55 13.49 7.86 -11.39
N VAL A 56 14.18 7.41 -10.34
CA VAL A 56 13.79 7.66 -8.95
C VAL A 56 14.85 8.48 -8.26
N TYR A 57 14.51 9.69 -7.83
CA TYR A 57 15.34 10.42 -6.87
C TYR A 57 15.04 9.90 -5.47
N MET A 58 16.06 9.52 -4.71
CA MET A 58 15.91 9.06 -3.33
C MET A 58 16.48 10.09 -2.37
N TYR A 59 15.66 10.56 -1.43
CA TYR A 59 16.14 11.46 -0.38
C TYR A 59 17.19 10.78 0.51
N ASP A 60 18.26 11.53 0.79
CA ASP A 60 19.34 11.10 1.67
C ASP A 60 18.95 11.29 3.15
N LEU A 61 18.08 10.43 3.64
CA LEU A 61 17.66 10.41 5.05
C LEU A 61 18.68 9.64 5.91
N GLU A 62 18.95 10.16 7.12
CA GLU A 62 19.78 9.48 8.13
C GLU A 62 19.30 8.05 8.42
N MET A 63 20.21 7.15 8.80
CA MET A 63 19.86 5.73 9.02
C MET A 63 18.81 5.51 10.12
N LYS A 64 18.62 6.48 11.03
CA LYS A 64 17.57 6.44 12.07
C LYS A 64 16.15 6.39 11.50
N TYR A 65 15.97 6.76 10.23
CA TYR A 65 14.69 6.71 9.50
C TYR A 65 14.48 5.40 8.73
N ASN A 66 15.51 4.57 8.55
CA ASN A 66 15.44 3.34 7.74
C ASN A 66 16.13 2.14 8.38
N VAL A 67 17.33 1.77 7.90
CA VAL A 67 18.05 0.54 8.26
C VAL A 67 18.50 0.52 9.72
N GLY A 68 18.46 1.66 10.42
CA GLY A 68 18.65 1.75 11.87
C GLY A 68 17.68 0.83 12.63
N PHE A 69 16.45 0.66 12.16
CA PHE A 69 15.47 -0.24 12.81
C PHE A 69 15.86 -1.72 12.74
N LEU A 70 16.76 -2.10 11.81
CA LEU A 70 17.23 -3.48 11.68
C LEU A 70 18.28 -3.85 12.73
N LYS A 71 19.09 -2.89 13.19
CA LYS A 71 20.23 -3.12 14.10
C LYS A 71 19.83 -3.34 15.55
N GLY A 72 18.55 -3.19 15.92
CA GLY A 72 18.05 -3.46 17.27
C GLY A 72 18.54 -2.48 18.35
N SER A 73 19.36 -1.49 17.97
CA SER A 73 19.77 -0.39 18.82
C SER A 73 18.80 0.78 18.67
N SER A 74 18.32 1.29 19.81
CA SER A 74 17.60 2.56 19.87
C SER A 74 18.52 3.70 19.43
N HIS A 75 18.02 4.57 18.56
CA HIS A 75 18.68 5.82 18.13
C HIS A 75 20.00 5.65 17.35
N TYR A 76 19.94 5.00 16.19
CA TYR A 76 21.10 4.94 15.28
C TYR A 76 21.20 6.21 14.42
N ASN A 77 21.75 7.28 14.99
CA ASN A 77 22.09 8.50 14.26
C ASN A 77 23.36 8.24 13.45
N ALA A 78 23.21 7.99 12.15
CA ALA A 78 24.32 7.81 11.23
C ALA A 78 23.97 8.44 9.87
N PRO A 79 25.01 8.78 9.07
CA PRO A 79 24.81 9.32 7.72
C PRO A 79 23.90 8.44 6.85
N PRO A 80 23.33 8.99 5.77
CA PRO A 80 22.53 8.24 4.81
C PRO A 80 23.23 6.95 4.35
N VAL A 81 22.45 5.88 4.20
CA VAL A 81 22.96 4.56 3.84
C VAL A 81 23.39 4.50 2.37
N THR A 82 24.54 3.89 2.16
CA THR A 82 25.15 3.57 0.86
C THR A 82 25.14 2.07 0.64
N ILE A 83 25.52 1.61 -0.56
CA ILE A 83 25.64 0.19 -0.84
C ILE A 83 26.63 -0.51 0.11
N ASP A 84 27.76 0.12 0.40
CA ASP A 84 28.80 -0.43 1.29
C ASP A 84 28.34 -0.56 2.75
N THR A 85 27.40 0.30 3.16
CA THR A 85 26.93 0.39 4.55
C THR A 85 25.56 -0.25 4.76
N LEU A 86 24.93 -0.75 3.70
CA LEU A 86 23.64 -1.44 3.74
C LEU A 86 23.76 -2.75 4.53
N PRO A 87 23.12 -2.88 5.71
CA PRO A 87 23.16 -4.12 6.45
C PRO A 87 22.36 -5.20 5.71
N LYS A 88 22.87 -6.44 5.72
CA LYS A 88 22.12 -7.59 5.17
C LYS A 88 20.77 -7.72 5.86
N TRP A 89 19.75 -8.07 5.08
CA TRP A 89 18.43 -8.41 5.64
C TRP A 89 18.57 -9.53 6.69
N PRO A 90 18.06 -9.36 7.94
CA PRO A 90 18.28 -10.36 8.97
C PRO A 90 17.53 -11.67 8.67
N LYS A 91 18.17 -12.81 8.93
CA LYS A 91 17.58 -14.15 8.65
C LYS A 91 16.36 -14.46 9.53
N TYR A 92 16.33 -13.96 10.77
CA TYR A 92 15.25 -14.18 11.73
C TYR A 92 14.57 -12.85 12.05
N THR A 93 13.53 -12.51 11.29
CA THR A 93 12.89 -11.18 11.37
C THR A 93 11.49 -11.20 11.99
N GLY A 94 10.87 -12.37 12.18
CA GLY A 94 9.52 -12.47 12.73
C GLY A 94 8.55 -11.53 12.00
N LEU A 95 7.85 -10.67 12.75
CA LEU A 95 6.94 -9.64 12.21
C LEU A 95 7.62 -8.64 11.27
N ARG A 96 8.94 -8.42 11.38
CA ARG A 96 9.67 -7.52 10.46
C ARG A 96 9.72 -8.04 9.03
N LYS A 97 9.61 -9.37 8.82
CA LYS A 97 9.51 -9.97 7.48
C LYS A 97 8.29 -9.46 6.70
N GLN A 98 7.21 -9.17 7.42
CA GLN A 98 5.94 -8.73 6.83
C GLN A 98 6.07 -7.40 6.10
N HIS A 99 6.95 -6.50 6.56
CA HIS A 99 7.12 -5.16 5.97
C HIS A 99 8.50 -4.98 5.32
N SER A 100 9.08 -6.07 4.84
CA SER A 100 10.38 -6.08 4.17
C SER A 100 10.43 -5.27 2.87
N VAL A 101 9.28 -4.93 2.28
CA VAL A 101 9.18 -4.05 1.11
C VAL A 101 9.92 -2.71 1.32
N GLU A 102 9.90 -2.17 2.53
CA GLU A 102 10.63 -0.93 2.89
C GLU A 102 12.14 -1.07 2.63
N TYR A 103 12.72 -2.20 3.06
CA TYR A 103 14.13 -2.50 2.85
C TYR A 103 14.44 -2.82 1.40
N TRP A 104 13.61 -3.63 0.74
CA TRP A 104 13.89 -4.06 -0.63
C TRP A 104 13.79 -2.92 -1.64
N MET A 105 12.87 -1.96 -1.45
CA MET A 105 12.81 -0.75 -2.28
C MET A 105 14.09 0.09 -2.13
N LEU A 106 14.53 0.32 -0.88
CA LEU A 106 15.79 1.03 -0.62
C LEU A 106 16.99 0.30 -1.24
N ALA A 107 17.10 -1.01 -0.97
CA ALA A 107 18.20 -1.83 -1.46
C ALA A 107 18.25 -1.84 -3.00
N SER A 108 17.11 -2.02 -3.66
CA SER A 108 17.02 -2.03 -5.13
C SER A 108 17.59 -0.75 -5.75
N LEU A 109 17.23 0.41 -5.19
CA LEU A 109 17.75 1.70 -5.63
C LEU A 109 19.24 1.89 -5.34
N LEU A 110 19.74 1.36 -4.21
CA LEU A 110 21.18 1.40 -3.91
C LEU A 110 21.99 0.49 -4.84
N TYR A 111 21.51 -0.73 -5.11
CA TYR A 111 22.15 -1.65 -6.05
C TYR A 111 22.11 -1.16 -7.51
N SER A 112 21.25 -0.18 -7.86
CA SER A 112 21.19 0.41 -9.21
C SER A 112 22.38 1.24 -9.61
N ILE A 113 23.24 1.55 -8.65
CA ILE A 113 24.46 2.31 -8.88
C ILE A 113 25.55 1.43 -9.52
N ASP A 114 25.56 0.12 -9.27
CA ASP A 114 26.73 -0.76 -9.54
C ASP A 114 26.50 -1.82 -10.64
N ASP A 115 25.44 -1.71 -11.44
CA ASP A 115 25.12 -2.75 -12.44
C ASP A 115 25.78 -2.48 -13.80
N GLU A 116 27.06 -2.82 -13.91
CA GLU A 116 27.76 -2.88 -15.21
C GLU A 116 27.21 -4.01 -16.11
N ASN A 117 26.36 -4.92 -15.60
CA ASN A 117 25.96 -6.16 -16.26
C ASN A 117 24.76 -6.04 -17.22
N GLY A 118 24.31 -4.82 -17.56
CA GLY A 118 23.39 -4.60 -18.69
C GLY A 118 21.99 -5.24 -18.55
N ARG A 119 21.52 -5.55 -17.35
CA ARG A 119 20.12 -5.94 -17.12
C ARG A 119 19.22 -4.70 -17.18
N THR A 120 18.18 -4.74 -18.00
CA THR A 120 17.10 -3.74 -18.00
C THR A 120 16.44 -3.75 -16.62
N ARG A 121 16.57 -2.64 -15.89
CA ARG A 121 15.95 -2.44 -14.57
C ARG A 121 14.61 -1.77 -14.75
N GLU A 122 13.64 -2.10 -13.89
CA GLU A 122 12.34 -1.43 -13.90
C GLU A 122 12.43 -0.01 -13.30
N ALA A 123 13.37 0.19 -12.38
CA ALA A 123 13.64 1.49 -11.75
C ALA A 123 15.14 1.69 -11.50
N VAL A 124 15.59 2.94 -11.67
CA VAL A 124 16.99 3.35 -11.46
C VAL A 124 17.05 4.58 -10.56
N ARG A 125 18.03 4.62 -9.66
CA ARG A 125 18.28 5.80 -8.84
C ARG A 125 18.92 6.89 -9.69
N VAL A 126 18.37 8.09 -9.64
CA VAL A 126 19.00 9.31 -10.18
C VAL A 126 19.40 10.25 -9.05
N PHE A 127 20.50 10.97 -9.24
CA PHE A 127 21.03 11.92 -8.27
C PHE A 127 20.63 13.37 -8.57
N ASP A 128 20.31 13.67 -9.83
CA ASP A 128 19.72 14.95 -10.20
C ASP A 128 18.19 14.87 -10.02
N PRO A 129 17.60 15.61 -9.06
CA PRO A 129 16.16 15.60 -8.83
C PRO A 129 15.35 16.13 -10.02
N GLU A 130 15.94 16.92 -10.92
CA GLU A 130 15.25 17.40 -12.12
C GLU A 130 15.14 16.32 -13.22
N SER A 131 15.95 15.27 -13.13
CA SER A 131 15.88 14.10 -14.02
C SER A 131 14.91 13.02 -13.54
N ALA A 132 14.33 13.18 -12.34
CA ALA A 132 13.51 12.17 -11.70
C ALA A 132 12.05 12.19 -12.15
N ASN A 133 11.47 11.00 -12.33
CA ASN A 133 10.03 10.85 -12.52
C ASN A 133 9.28 10.86 -11.18
N VAL A 134 9.89 10.30 -10.12
CA VAL A 134 9.32 10.22 -8.77
C VAL A 134 10.39 10.38 -7.69
N PHE A 135 9.94 10.71 -6.48
CA PHE A 135 10.78 10.93 -5.30
C PHE A 135 10.52 9.85 -4.25
N PHE A 136 11.48 8.97 -4.01
CA PHE A 136 11.39 7.98 -2.95
C PHE A 136 11.79 8.60 -1.60
N VAL A 137 10.92 8.46 -0.60
CA VAL A 137 11.17 8.86 0.79
C VAL A 137 11.49 7.59 1.58
N PRO A 138 12.77 7.27 1.86
CA PRO A 138 13.17 6.03 2.52
C PRO A 138 12.94 6.10 4.04
N PHE A 139 11.69 6.32 4.46
CA PHE A 139 11.27 6.20 5.85
C PHE A 139 10.58 4.85 6.07
N PHE A 140 11.18 3.97 6.87
CA PHE A 140 10.67 2.63 7.15
C PHE A 140 9.56 2.70 8.21
N SER A 141 8.46 3.36 7.85
CA SER A 141 7.38 3.75 8.76
C SER A 141 6.67 2.56 9.43
N SER A 142 6.65 1.40 8.75
CA SER A 142 6.09 0.16 9.25
C SER A 142 7.01 -0.49 10.29
N LEU A 143 8.31 -0.51 10.03
CA LEU A 143 9.29 -0.98 11.01
C LEU A 143 9.42 -0.03 12.20
N SER A 144 9.30 1.28 12.00
CA SER A 144 9.22 2.28 13.08
C SER A 144 8.03 1.98 14.00
N TYR A 145 6.83 1.83 13.42
CA TYR A 145 5.62 1.46 14.18
C TYR A 145 5.79 0.15 14.94
N ASN A 146 6.31 -0.90 14.29
CA ASN A 146 6.49 -2.20 14.94
C ASN A 146 7.54 -2.16 16.06
N THR A 147 8.59 -1.35 15.91
CA THR A 147 9.67 -1.25 16.88
C THR A 147 9.25 -0.43 18.08
N TYR A 148 8.70 0.77 17.86
CA TYR A 148 8.50 1.75 18.92
C TYR A 148 7.05 1.92 19.37
N TYR A 149 6.09 1.73 18.47
CA TYR A 149 4.69 1.98 18.81
C TYR A 149 3.97 0.72 19.33
N ARG A 150 4.09 -0.39 18.60
CA ARG A 150 3.32 -1.62 18.89
C ARG A 150 3.80 -2.31 20.17
N HIS A 151 5.11 -2.27 20.42
CA HIS A 151 5.78 -3.01 21.49
C HIS A 151 6.57 -2.11 22.43
N GLY A 152 6.56 -0.81 22.21
CA GLY A 152 7.36 0.13 22.98
C GLY A 152 6.63 0.70 24.19
N ASN A 153 7.42 1.24 25.11
CA ASN A 153 6.95 2.05 26.22
C ASN A 153 6.61 3.49 25.78
N ASP A 154 6.15 4.32 26.71
CA ASP A 154 5.75 5.71 26.41
C ASP A 154 6.87 6.57 25.78
N SER A 155 8.14 6.35 26.14
CA SER A 155 9.24 7.12 25.55
C SER A 155 9.54 6.67 24.12
N GLU A 156 9.43 5.37 23.84
CA GLU A 156 9.55 4.82 22.48
C GLU A 156 8.41 5.31 21.58
N VAL A 157 7.16 5.30 22.06
CA VAL A 157 6.02 5.87 21.33
C VAL A 157 6.25 7.35 21.00
N LYS A 158 6.76 8.14 21.96
CA LYS A 158 7.11 9.55 21.72
C LYS A 158 8.22 9.70 20.70
N TYR A 159 9.19 8.77 20.67
CA TYR A 159 10.25 8.78 19.69
C TYR A 159 9.74 8.47 18.27
N ASP A 160 8.80 7.52 18.12
CA ASP A 160 8.11 7.31 16.83
C ASP A 160 7.38 8.59 16.39
N ASP A 161 6.60 9.21 17.29
CA ASP A 161 5.89 10.45 17.01
C ASP A 161 6.87 11.59 16.63
N GLN A 162 8.06 11.64 17.25
CA GLN A 162 9.14 12.58 16.92
C GLN A 162 9.73 12.33 15.53
N LEU A 163 10.08 11.09 15.19
CA LEU A 163 10.60 10.74 13.86
C LEU A 163 9.64 11.16 12.75
N GLN A 164 8.33 10.95 12.96
CA GLN A 164 7.32 11.39 12.01
C GLN A 164 7.27 12.93 11.88
N ALA A 165 7.35 13.65 12.99
CA ALA A 165 7.35 15.11 12.99
C ALA A 165 8.58 15.69 12.28
N GLU A 166 9.77 15.14 12.55
CA GLU A 166 11.03 15.55 11.91
C GLU A 166 10.99 15.29 10.40
N LEU A 167 10.48 14.13 9.97
CA LEU A 167 10.33 13.83 8.55
C LEU A 167 9.40 14.83 7.86
N MET A 168 8.30 15.20 8.52
CA MET A 168 7.37 16.19 7.97
C MET A 168 8.00 17.57 7.83
N ASP A 169 8.76 18.01 8.83
CA ASP A 169 9.51 19.27 8.76
C ASP A 169 10.54 19.25 7.62
N PHE A 170 11.26 18.14 7.47
CA PHE A 170 12.19 17.91 6.35
C PHE A 170 11.50 18.02 4.98
N LEU A 171 10.39 17.30 4.80
CA LEU A 171 9.64 17.31 3.53
C LEU A 171 9.07 18.70 3.23
N GLN A 172 8.47 19.38 4.21
CA GLN A 172 7.90 20.71 4.03
C GLN A 172 8.95 21.77 3.65
N LYS A 173 10.22 21.57 4.02
CA LYS A 173 11.33 22.44 3.62
C LYS A 173 11.86 22.15 2.21
N SER A 174 11.64 20.94 1.68
CA SER A 174 12.10 20.54 0.35
C SER A 174 11.35 21.27 -0.77
N GLU A 175 12.08 21.92 -1.68
CA GLU A 175 11.47 22.55 -2.87
C GLU A 175 10.79 21.52 -3.79
N HIS A 176 11.35 20.31 -3.89
CA HIS A 176 10.75 19.23 -4.68
C HIS A 176 9.41 18.76 -4.10
N TRP A 177 9.29 18.69 -2.78
CA TRP A 177 8.00 18.42 -2.12
C TRP A 177 6.99 19.54 -2.39
N LYS A 178 7.41 20.81 -2.25
CA LYS A 178 6.54 21.97 -2.48
C LYS A 178 6.02 22.03 -3.92
N ARG A 179 6.85 21.66 -4.91
CA ARG A 179 6.52 21.67 -6.35
C ARG A 179 5.28 20.85 -6.68
N SER A 180 5.17 19.66 -6.11
CA SER A 180 4.07 18.72 -6.38
C SER A 180 3.04 18.62 -5.24
N ALA A 181 3.29 19.30 -4.13
CA ALA A 181 2.62 19.07 -2.85
C ALA A 181 2.66 17.58 -2.43
N GLY A 182 3.76 16.89 -2.72
CA GLY A 182 3.97 15.48 -2.39
C GLY A 182 3.40 14.47 -3.38
N ARG A 183 2.76 14.89 -4.49
CA ARG A 183 2.06 13.97 -5.41
C ARG A 183 2.98 13.01 -6.18
N ASP A 184 4.23 13.40 -6.40
CA ASP A 184 5.27 12.59 -7.05
C ASP A 184 6.16 11.86 -6.01
N HIS A 185 5.78 11.87 -4.73
CA HIS A 185 6.52 11.21 -3.65
C HIS A 185 5.98 9.82 -3.36
N VAL A 186 6.88 8.86 -3.24
CA VAL A 186 6.59 7.48 -2.85
C VAL A 186 7.04 7.27 -1.41
N ILE A 187 6.08 6.94 -0.53
CA ILE A 187 6.33 6.69 0.89
C ILE A 187 5.85 5.28 1.24
N PRO A 188 6.74 4.38 1.70
CA PRO A 188 6.32 3.05 2.06
C PRO A 188 5.63 3.08 3.43
N MET A 189 4.37 2.61 3.45
CA MET A 189 3.47 2.59 4.62
C MET A 189 2.75 1.24 4.72
N HIS A 190 3.51 0.16 4.56
CA HIS A 190 2.98 -1.19 4.41
C HIS A 190 2.15 -1.66 5.61
N HIS A 191 2.55 -1.33 6.84
CA HIS A 191 1.74 -1.61 8.02
C HIS A 191 0.52 -0.66 8.08
N PRO A 192 -0.70 -1.15 8.34
CA PRO A 192 -1.92 -0.33 8.29
C PRO A 192 -1.95 0.80 9.34
N ASN A 193 -1.11 0.74 10.38
CA ASN A 193 -0.93 1.80 11.39
C ASN A 193 0.38 2.60 11.23
N ALA A 194 1.17 2.35 10.20
CA ALA A 194 2.40 3.10 9.96
C ALA A 194 2.11 4.60 9.81
N PHE A 195 3.02 5.47 10.24
CA PHE A 195 2.91 6.93 10.06
C PHE A 195 1.59 7.56 10.58
N ARG A 196 0.91 6.93 11.53
CA ARG A 196 -0.48 7.26 11.90
C ARG A 196 -0.72 8.70 12.35
N ARG A 197 0.29 9.44 12.84
CA ARG A 197 0.11 10.81 13.33
C ARG A 197 0.09 11.83 12.21
N TYR A 198 0.88 11.57 11.17
CA TYR A 198 1.10 12.51 10.08
C TYR A 198 0.66 11.97 8.71
N ARG A 199 0.13 10.75 8.63
CA ARG A 199 -0.37 10.13 7.38
C ARG A 199 -1.34 11.03 6.62
N GLU A 200 -2.28 11.67 7.29
CA GLU A 200 -3.22 12.58 6.62
C GLU A 200 -2.53 13.80 6.00
N LYS A 201 -1.42 14.26 6.58
CA LYS A 201 -0.63 15.40 6.09
C LYS A 201 0.20 15.07 4.85
N VAL A 202 0.34 13.78 4.51
CA VAL A 202 1.04 13.30 3.31
C VAL A 202 0.12 12.50 2.40
N ASN A 203 -1.20 12.63 2.55
CA ASN A 203 -2.18 11.84 1.77
C ASN A 203 -2.13 12.08 0.26
N ALA A 204 -1.51 13.15 -0.22
CA ALA A 204 -1.29 13.40 -1.63
C ALA A 204 -0.23 12.47 -2.25
N ALA A 205 0.67 11.91 -1.43
CA ALA A 205 1.73 11.02 -1.86
C ALA A 205 1.22 9.63 -2.24
N ILE A 206 2.05 8.93 -3.03
CA ILE A 206 1.88 7.54 -3.42
C ILE A 206 2.32 6.68 -2.24
N PHE A 207 1.40 5.95 -1.63
CA PHE A 207 1.72 5.02 -0.56
C PHE A 207 1.96 3.62 -1.09
N ILE A 208 2.98 2.95 -0.54
CA ILE A 208 3.11 1.50 -0.67
C ILE A 208 2.43 0.86 0.54
N VAL A 209 1.28 0.22 0.31
CA VAL A 209 0.41 -0.30 1.37
C VAL A 209 0.23 -1.81 1.24
N ALA A 210 -0.14 -2.50 2.33
CA ALA A 210 -0.49 -3.91 2.26
C ALA A 210 -1.95 -4.15 1.86
N ASP A 211 -2.83 -3.23 2.27
CA ASP A 211 -4.26 -3.21 1.98
C ASP A 211 -4.82 -1.79 2.24
N PHE A 212 -6.10 -1.59 1.89
CA PHE A 212 -6.84 -0.34 2.11
C PHE A 212 -7.77 -0.39 3.32
N GLY A 213 -7.67 -1.42 4.17
CA GLY A 213 -8.73 -1.75 5.13
C GLY A 213 -8.77 -0.90 6.39
N ARG A 214 -7.81 0.02 6.60
CA ARG A 214 -7.74 0.82 7.83
C ARG A 214 -7.75 2.34 7.62
N PRO A 215 -6.95 2.93 6.73
CA PRO A 215 -7.10 4.35 6.42
C PRO A 215 -8.43 4.59 5.66
N PRO A 216 -9.08 5.74 5.84
CA PRO A 216 -10.24 6.08 5.02
C PRO A 216 -9.84 6.26 3.54
N PRO A 217 -10.74 6.06 2.57
CA PRO A 217 -10.45 6.18 1.14
C PRO A 217 -9.90 7.54 0.70
N THR A 218 -10.19 8.60 1.46
CA THR A 218 -9.65 9.95 1.26
C THR A 218 -8.15 10.05 1.54
N VAL A 219 -7.60 9.10 2.31
CA VAL A 219 -6.19 9.03 2.70
C VAL A 219 -5.46 7.98 1.90
N SER A 220 -6.05 6.80 1.73
CA SER A 220 -5.46 5.71 0.97
C SER A 220 -6.46 5.11 -0.03
N ASN A 221 -6.07 4.99 -1.30
CA ASN A 221 -6.94 4.46 -2.35
C ASN A 221 -6.18 3.98 -3.59
N LEU A 222 -6.86 3.12 -4.35
CA LEU A 222 -6.36 2.50 -5.59
C LEU A 222 -6.00 3.48 -6.71
N ARG A 223 -6.44 4.74 -6.66
CA ARG A 223 -6.13 5.71 -7.72
C ARG A 223 -4.69 6.18 -7.68
N LYS A 224 -4.06 6.13 -6.50
CA LYS A 224 -2.70 6.66 -6.29
C LYS A 224 -1.75 5.68 -5.59
N ASP A 225 -2.26 4.77 -4.77
CA ASP A 225 -1.43 3.91 -3.93
C ASP A 225 -1.19 2.56 -4.58
N VAL A 226 -0.04 1.97 -4.27
CA VAL A 226 0.38 0.68 -4.77
C VAL A 226 0.27 -0.35 -3.64
N VAL A 227 -0.38 -1.47 -3.93
CA VAL A 227 -0.46 -2.59 -3.00
C VAL A 227 0.78 -3.47 -3.19
N ALA A 228 1.57 -3.61 -2.14
CA ALA A 228 2.62 -4.62 -2.07
C ALA A 228 2.11 -5.81 -1.24
N PRO A 229 2.33 -7.06 -1.69
CA PRO A 229 1.95 -8.22 -0.89
C PRO A 229 2.90 -8.40 0.29
N TYR A 230 2.39 -8.99 1.37
CA TYR A 230 3.24 -9.47 2.45
C TYR A 230 4.20 -10.56 1.96
N ALA A 231 5.50 -10.40 2.20
CA ALA A 231 6.54 -11.35 1.76
C ALA A 231 6.46 -12.77 2.36
N HIS A 232 5.51 -13.04 3.25
CA HIS A 232 5.24 -14.39 3.79
C HIS A 232 3.96 -15.01 3.22
N VAL A 233 3.26 -14.26 2.36
CA VAL A 233 1.97 -14.62 1.78
C VAL A 233 2.12 -15.04 0.33
N VAL A 234 3.06 -14.45 -0.38
CA VAL A 234 3.33 -14.73 -1.79
C VAL A 234 4.74 -15.29 -1.90
N GLU A 235 4.87 -16.43 -2.56
CA GLU A 235 6.17 -17.03 -2.87
C GLU A 235 6.88 -16.24 -3.97
N THR A 236 8.21 -16.30 -3.99
CA THR A 236 8.98 -15.71 -5.08
C THR A 236 8.73 -16.51 -6.35
N PHE A 237 8.22 -15.86 -7.39
CA PHE A 237 8.13 -16.44 -8.72
C PHE A 237 9.47 -16.27 -9.45
N GLU A 238 10.27 -17.33 -9.53
CA GLU A 238 11.58 -17.30 -10.21
C GLU A 238 11.48 -17.68 -11.68
N ALA A 239 10.69 -18.71 -11.98
CA ALA A 239 10.43 -19.19 -13.32
C ALA A 239 9.08 -19.89 -13.35
N ASP A 240 8.51 -19.97 -14.54
CA ASP A 240 7.27 -20.70 -14.76
C ASP A 240 7.48 -22.22 -14.60
N ASP A 241 6.42 -22.92 -14.18
CA ASP A 241 6.46 -24.37 -14.04
C ASP A 241 6.46 -25.00 -15.44
N ILE A 242 7.55 -25.67 -15.81
CA ILE A 242 7.69 -26.32 -17.12
C ILE A 242 6.61 -27.41 -17.31
N SER A 243 6.12 -28.01 -16.23
CA SER A 243 5.05 -29.02 -16.26
C SER A 243 3.63 -28.45 -16.26
N ASP A 244 3.46 -27.17 -15.91
CA ASP A 244 2.20 -26.42 -15.95
C ASP A 244 2.46 -24.95 -16.36
N PRO A 245 2.81 -24.68 -17.63
CA PRO A 245 3.18 -23.34 -18.06
C PRO A 245 1.97 -22.40 -18.09
N TYR A 246 2.22 -21.11 -17.85
CA TYR A 246 1.26 -20.01 -17.80
C TYR A 246 0.30 -20.02 -18.99
N GLU A 247 0.81 -20.21 -20.20
CA GLU A 247 0.03 -20.25 -21.44
C GLU A 247 -0.98 -21.41 -21.45
N SER A 248 -0.66 -22.54 -20.81
CA SER A 248 -1.53 -23.72 -20.75
C SER A 248 -2.62 -23.62 -19.68
N ARG A 249 -2.45 -22.72 -18.69
CA ARG A 249 -3.41 -22.56 -17.59
C ARG A 249 -4.70 -21.96 -18.11
N THR A 250 -5.80 -22.69 -17.97
CA THR A 250 -7.14 -22.22 -18.40
C THR A 250 -7.90 -21.49 -17.29
N THR A 251 -7.45 -21.58 -16.04
CA THR A 251 -8.06 -20.87 -14.91
C THR A 251 -7.82 -19.37 -15.05
N LEU A 252 -8.90 -18.60 -15.24
CA LEU A 252 -8.90 -17.15 -15.31
C LEU A 252 -8.76 -16.51 -13.93
N LEU A 253 -9.51 -17.04 -12.94
CA LEU A 253 -9.58 -16.46 -11.61
C LEU A 253 -9.54 -17.54 -10.54
N PHE A 254 -8.65 -17.37 -9.58
CA PHE A 254 -8.55 -18.26 -8.42
C PHE A 254 -8.72 -17.45 -7.13
N PHE A 255 -9.67 -17.86 -6.29
CA PHE A 255 -9.82 -17.38 -4.93
C PHE A 255 -9.69 -18.55 -3.96
N ARG A 256 -8.88 -18.40 -2.91
CA ARG A 256 -8.82 -19.35 -1.81
C ARG A 256 -8.67 -18.64 -0.47
N GLY A 257 -9.63 -18.81 0.43
CA GLY A 257 -9.51 -18.29 1.79
C GLY A 257 -10.85 -18.14 2.50
N ARG A 258 -10.82 -17.59 3.72
CA ARG A 258 -12.04 -17.42 4.53
C ARG A 258 -13.00 -16.42 3.89
N THR A 259 -14.25 -16.81 3.69
CA THR A 259 -15.31 -15.90 3.24
C THR A 259 -15.81 -15.04 4.39
N ASP A 260 -15.86 -15.62 5.59
CA ASP A 260 -16.46 -14.98 6.76
C ASP A 260 -15.34 -14.39 7.63
N ARG A 261 -14.94 -13.15 7.37
CA ARG A 261 -13.88 -12.47 8.15
C ARG A 261 -14.00 -10.95 8.08
N LYS A 262 -14.26 -10.30 9.22
CA LYS A 262 -14.51 -8.85 9.40
C LYS A 262 -15.76 -8.37 8.64
N ASP A 263 -16.54 -7.48 9.24
CA ASP A 263 -17.83 -6.95 8.70
C ASP A 263 -18.74 -8.04 8.09
N ASP A 264 -18.83 -9.19 8.78
CA ASP A 264 -19.57 -10.39 8.35
C ASP A 264 -19.19 -10.95 6.97
N GLY A 265 -18.02 -10.56 6.44
CA GLY A 265 -17.55 -11.04 5.14
C GLY A 265 -18.33 -10.51 3.94
N LYS A 266 -19.10 -9.42 4.09
CA LYS A 266 -20.01 -8.89 3.06
C LYS A 266 -19.39 -8.81 1.66
N ASP A 267 -18.20 -8.22 1.54
CA ASP A 267 -17.53 -8.07 0.24
C ASP A 267 -17.09 -9.44 -0.34
N ARG A 268 -16.59 -10.34 0.51
CA ARG A 268 -16.17 -11.68 0.10
C ARG A 268 -17.35 -12.57 -0.23
N GLN A 269 -18.48 -12.36 0.44
CA GLN A 269 -19.73 -13.03 0.15
C GLN A 269 -20.30 -12.53 -1.17
N GLN A 270 -20.31 -11.22 -1.41
CA GLN A 270 -20.70 -10.65 -2.70
C GLN A 270 -19.80 -11.19 -3.84
N MET A 271 -18.49 -11.23 -3.63
CA MET A 271 -17.54 -11.80 -4.58
C MET A 271 -17.82 -13.30 -4.81
N LYS A 272 -18.08 -14.07 -3.74
CA LYS A 272 -18.48 -15.48 -3.85
C LYS A 272 -19.76 -15.61 -4.67
N ASP A 273 -20.77 -14.81 -4.40
CA ASP A 273 -22.07 -14.87 -5.07
C ASP A 273 -21.94 -14.53 -6.57
N MET A 274 -21.04 -13.61 -6.92
CA MET A 274 -20.79 -13.23 -8.32
C MET A 274 -19.95 -14.26 -9.08
N LEU A 275 -18.96 -14.87 -8.42
CA LEU A 275 -17.92 -15.67 -9.07
C LEU A 275 -18.15 -17.18 -8.98
N SER A 276 -18.94 -17.66 -8.03
CA SER A 276 -19.21 -19.09 -7.87
C SER A 276 -19.94 -19.66 -9.09
N GLY A 277 -19.38 -20.71 -9.68
CA GLY A 277 -19.97 -21.37 -10.84
C GLY A 277 -19.68 -20.70 -12.19
N GLN A 278 -18.90 -19.60 -12.21
CA GLN A 278 -18.41 -19.02 -13.45
C GLN A 278 -17.37 -19.94 -14.11
N LYS A 279 -17.39 -20.00 -15.44
CA LYS A 279 -16.42 -20.77 -16.21
C LYS A 279 -15.02 -20.22 -15.95
N ASP A 280 -14.03 -21.12 -15.84
CA ASP A 280 -12.61 -20.76 -15.66
C ASP A 280 -12.33 -20.03 -14.33
N VAL A 281 -13.29 -20.06 -13.38
CA VAL A 281 -13.15 -19.50 -12.04
C VAL A 281 -13.16 -20.59 -10.99
N VAL A 282 -12.18 -20.56 -10.09
CA VAL A 282 -12.08 -21.45 -8.94
C VAL A 282 -12.24 -20.62 -7.66
N PHE A 283 -13.24 -20.96 -6.85
CA PHE A 283 -13.53 -20.29 -5.58
C PHE A 283 -13.54 -21.30 -4.43
N GLU A 284 -12.47 -21.32 -3.63
CA GLU A 284 -12.27 -22.20 -2.49
C GLU A 284 -12.50 -21.45 -1.17
N ALA A 285 -13.72 -21.54 -0.63
CA ALA A 285 -14.04 -20.97 0.67
C ALA A 285 -13.47 -21.84 1.81
N ALA A 286 -12.56 -21.30 2.61
CA ALA A 286 -12.05 -21.98 3.80
C ALA A 286 -13.00 -21.78 5.00
N GLY A 287 -13.59 -22.88 5.50
CA GLY A 287 -14.40 -22.87 6.72
C GLY A 287 -13.58 -22.77 8.02
N ILE A 288 -14.26 -22.54 9.16
CA ILE A 288 -13.67 -22.33 10.50
C ILE A 288 -12.86 -23.56 10.99
N SER A 289 -13.20 -24.77 10.54
CA SER A 289 -12.57 -26.05 10.95
C SER A 289 -11.60 -26.65 9.93
N GLY A 290 -11.39 -26.01 8.77
CA GLY A 290 -10.54 -26.52 7.70
C GLY A 290 -9.11 -25.99 7.79
N LYS A 291 -8.15 -26.73 7.21
CA LYS A 291 -6.73 -26.39 7.06
C LYS A 291 -6.44 -24.97 6.51
N GLY A 292 -7.44 -24.23 6.02
CA GLY A 292 -7.35 -22.85 5.55
C GLY A 292 -7.30 -21.75 6.63
N VAL A 293 -7.05 -22.08 7.90
CA VAL A 293 -6.73 -21.07 8.94
C VAL A 293 -5.36 -20.41 8.71
N ASN A 294 -4.45 -21.10 8.03
CA ASN A 294 -3.10 -20.63 7.72
C ASN A 294 -2.95 -20.13 6.28
N GLU A 295 -4.03 -20.12 5.48
CA GLU A 295 -3.97 -19.80 4.05
C GLU A 295 -4.57 -18.41 3.81
N VAL A 296 -3.82 -17.58 3.10
CA VAL A 296 -4.20 -16.19 2.81
C VAL A 296 -5.10 -16.15 1.59
N SER A 297 -6.11 -15.26 1.65
CA SER A 297 -6.93 -14.92 0.49
C SER A 297 -6.08 -14.28 -0.59
N CYS A 298 -5.77 -15.03 -1.64
CA CYS A 298 -5.18 -14.52 -2.87
C CYS A 298 -6.26 -14.49 -3.95
N LEU A 299 -6.32 -13.40 -4.71
CA LEU A 299 -7.07 -13.31 -5.96
C LEU A 299 -6.04 -13.18 -7.08
N VAL A 300 -5.94 -14.20 -7.92
CA VAL A 300 -5.06 -14.17 -9.10
C VAL A 300 -5.93 -14.03 -10.33
N ILE A 301 -5.61 -13.05 -11.17
CA ILE A 301 -6.29 -12.80 -12.44
C ILE A 301 -5.28 -13.09 -13.55
N LYS A 302 -5.61 -14.01 -14.45
CA LYS A 302 -4.88 -14.16 -15.72
C LYS A 302 -5.24 -12.97 -16.62
N THR A 303 -4.23 -12.22 -17.07
CA THR A 303 -4.40 -11.11 -18.01
C THR A 303 -3.94 -11.57 -19.38
N ASP A 304 -4.82 -11.52 -20.38
CA ASP A 304 -4.49 -11.79 -21.78
C ASP A 304 -3.62 -10.68 -22.40
#